data_AF-A0A6S6ZE33-F1
#
_entry.id   AF-A0A6S6ZE33-F1
#
_cell.length_a   1.000
_cell.length_b   1.000
_cell.length_c   1.000
_cell.angle_alpha   90.00
_cell.angle_beta   90.00
_cell.angle_gamma   90.00
#
_symmetry.space_group_name_H-M   'P 1'
#
loop_
_entity.id
_entity.type
_entity.pdbx_description
1 polymer ?
#
loop_
_entity_poly.entity_id
_entity_poly.type
_entity_poly.pdbx_seq_one_letter_code
_entity_poly.pdbx_strand_id
1 'polypeptide(L)' 'MAQVTVKLSLRVAWWVRWYLVGIVIAARLTGATPDMTKVERWIRRGLSVHASRKA' A
#
# COMPACT_ATOMS: atom_id res chain seq x y z
N MET A 1 -20.77 -25.70 4.69
CA MET A 1 -19.71 -24.88 4.06
C MET A 1 -18.84 -24.32 5.18
N ALA A 2 -17.55 -24.68 5.24
CA ALA A 2 -16.68 -24.23 6.33
C ALA A 2 -16.27 -22.76 6.12
N GLN A 3 -16.56 -21.89 7.10
CA GLN A 3 -16.21 -20.47 7.05
C GLN A 3 -14.77 -20.28 7.56
N VAL A 4 -13.81 -20.14 6.64
CA VAL A 4 -12.41 -19.84 7.00
C VAL A 4 -12.28 -18.33 7.23
N THR A 5 -12.07 -17.92 8.48
CA THR A 5 -11.88 -16.51 8.83
C THR A 5 -10.39 -16.17 8.83
N VAL A 6 -9.92 -15.43 7.82
CA VAL A 6 -8.53 -14.96 7.72
C VAL A 6 -8.45 -13.52 8.22
N LYS A 7 -7.58 -13.25 9.21
CA LYS A 7 -7.28 -11.88 9.63
C LYS A 7 -6.07 -11.37 8.82
N LEU A 8 -6.31 -10.43 7.91
CA LEU A 8 -5.24 -9.65 7.30
C LEU A 8 -4.95 -8.43 8.17
N SER A 9 -3.73 -8.35 8.71
CA SER A 9 -3.21 -7.14 9.35
C SER A 9 -2.25 -6.46 8.38
N LEU A 10 -2.64 -5.28 7.89
CA LEU A 10 -1.82 -4.46 7.00
C LEU A 10 -1.06 -3.44 7.84
N ARG A 11 0.26 -3.61 7.99
CA ARG A 11 1.12 -2.58 8.58
C ARG A 11 1.67 -1.70 7.47
N VAL A 12 1.22 -0.44 7.43
CA VAL A 12 1.75 0.59 6.54
C VAL A 12 2.98 1.20 7.20
N ALA A 13 4.13 1.17 6.56
CA ALA A 13 5.30 1.87 7.05
C ALA A 13 5.09 3.39 7.01
N TRP A 14 5.51 4.08 8.06
CA TRP A 14 5.27 5.52 8.26
C TRP A 14 5.79 6.39 7.11
N TRP A 15 6.87 5.96 6.44
CA TRP A 15 7.44 6.67 5.28
C TRP A 15 6.57 6.58 4.03
N VAL A 16 5.73 5.55 3.88
CA VAL A 16 4.83 5.38 2.72
C VAL A 16 3.82 6.51 2.64
N ARG A 17 3.36 7.00 3.80
CA ARG A 17 2.42 8.12 3.86
C ARG A 17 3.04 9.39 3.27
N TRP A 18 4.28 9.70 3.66
CA TRP A 18 5.01 10.85 3.13
C TRP A 18 5.35 10.69 1.64
N TYR A 19 5.70 9.48 1.22
CA TYR A 19 5.95 9.15 -0.19
C TYR A 19 4.70 9.37 -1.06
N LEU A 20 3.52 8.91 -0.61
CA LEU A 20 2.24 9.13 -1.28
C LEU A 20 1.91 10.61 -1.41
N VAL A 21 2.13 11.40 -0.35
CA VAL A 21 1.92 12.85 -0.40
C VAL A 21 2.84 13.49 -1.46
N GLY A 22 4.11 13.11 -1.50
CA GLY A 22 5.06 13.58 -2.51
C GLY A 22 4.62 13.22 -3.93
N ILE A 23 4.12 12.00 -4.16
CA ILE A 23 3.57 11.58 -5.46
C ILE A 23 2.34 12.40 -5.83
N VAL A 24 1.41 12.63 -4.90
CA VAL A 24 0.20 13.41 -5.18
C VAL A 24 0.57 14.85 -5.54
N ILE A 25 1.51 15.46 -4.81
CA ILE A 25 2.00 16.81 -5.12
C ILE A 25 2.69 16.83 -6.49
N ALA A 26 3.56 15.85 -6.78
CA ALA A 26 4.22 15.75 -8.08
C ALA A 26 3.22 15.53 -9.23
N ALA A 27 2.20 14.70 -9.03
CA ALA A 27 1.14 14.48 -10.00
C ALA A 27 0.31 15.75 -10.25
N ARG A 28 0.05 16.53 -9.19
CA ARG A 28 -0.65 17.81 -9.28
C ARG A 28 0.18 18.88 -9.98
N LEU A 29 1.49 18.91 -9.74
CA LEU A 29 2.41 19.88 -10.35
C LEU A 29 2.69 19.57 -11.82
N THR A 30 2.96 18.30 -12.13
CA THR A 30 3.32 17.87 -13.49
C THR A 30 2.09 17.65 -14.37
N GLY A 31 0.91 17.45 -13.78
CA GLY A 31 -0.31 17.07 -14.51
C GLY A 31 -0.25 15.67 -15.15
N ALA A 32 0.84 14.94 -14.92
CA ALA A 32 1.07 13.61 -15.45
C ALA A 32 0.50 12.55 -14.53
N THR A 33 -0.13 11.53 -15.10
CA THR A 33 -0.62 10.38 -14.35
C THR A 33 0.57 9.61 -13.79
N PRO A 34 0.75 9.52 -12.46
CA PRO A 34 1.84 8.75 -11.91
C PRO A 34 1.69 7.28 -12.29
N ASP A 35 2.81 6.64 -12.67
CA ASP A 35 2.83 5.22 -13.01
C ASP A 35 2.45 4.39 -11.79
N MET A 36 1.19 3.97 -11.78
CA MET A 36 0.59 3.19 -10.69
C MET A 36 1.32 1.88 -10.44
N THR A 37 1.93 1.28 -11.47
CA THR A 37 2.70 0.04 -11.33
C THR A 37 3.93 0.26 -10.46
N LYS A 38 4.61 1.39 -10.64
CA LYS A 38 5.79 1.77 -9.86
C LYS A 38 5.41 2.14 -8.44
N VAL A 39 4.34 2.93 -8.30
CA VAL A 39 3.78 3.32 -7.00
C VAL A 39 3.35 2.09 -6.20
N GLU A 40 2.67 1.12 -6.82
CA GLU A 40 2.26 -0.12 -6.19
C GLU A 40 3.45 -0.94 -5.68
N ARG A 41 4.56 -1.04 -6.42
CA ARG A 41 5.77 -1.73 -5.93
C ARG A 41 6.37 -1.07 -4.69
N TRP A 42 6.42 0.26 -4.66
CA TRP A 42 6.92 1.00 -3.49
C TRP A 42 5.98 0.85 -2.29
N ILE A 43 4.68 0.93 -2.52
CA ILE A 43 3.66 0.69 -1.50
C ILE A 43 3.73 -0.75 -0.99
N ARG A 44 3.84 -1.76 -1.85
CA ARG A 44 4.04 -3.17 -1.47
C ARG A 44 5.32 -3.38 -0.65
N ARG A 45 6.40 -2.65 -0.95
CA ARG A 45 7.63 -2.69 -0.13
C ARG A 45 7.44 -2.09 1.25
N GLY A 46 6.62 -1.04 1.37
CA GLY A 46 6.31 -0.41 2.64
C GLY A 46 5.11 -1.00 3.38
N LEU A 47 4.36 -1.88 2.75
CA LEU A 47 3.27 -2.64 3.36
C LEU A 47 3.82 -3.97 3.86
N SER A 48 3.89 -4.12 5.17
CA SER A 48 4.08 -5.44 5.76
C SER A 48 2.70 -6.08 5.94
N VAL A 49 2.39 -7.05 5.08
CA VAL A 49 1.14 -7.82 5.16
C VAL A 49 1.37 -8.99 6.10
N HIS A 50 0.72 -8.96 7.26
CA HIS A 50 0.71 -10.08 8.19
C HIS A 50 -0.65 -10.77 8.11
N ALA A 51 -0.69 -11.91 7.42
CA ALA A 51 -1.88 -12.74 7.35
C ALA A 51 -1.82 -13.78 8.47
N SER A 52 -2.72 -13.67 9.46
CA SER A 52 -2.89 -14.68 10.49
C SER A 52 -4.18 -15.44 10.21
N ARG A 53 -4.04 -16.74 9.94
CA ARG A 53 -5.17 -17.66 9.84
C ARG A 53 -5.56 -18.05 11.27
N LYS A 54 -6.77 -17.69 11.70
CA LYS A 54 -7.36 -18.37 12.86
C LYS A 54 -7.83 -19.75 12.39
N ALA A 55 -7.24 -20.79 12.96
CA ALA A 55 -7.71 -22.17 12.85
C ALA A 55 -9.05 -22.30 13.60
#